data_AF-A0A6B0GPI7-F1
#
_entry.id   AF-A0A6B0GPI7-F1
#
_cell.length_a   1.000
_cell.length_b   1.000
_cell.length_c   1.000
_cell.angle_alpha   90.00
_cell.angle_beta   90.00
_cell.angle_gamma   90.00
#
_symmetry.space_group_name_H-M   'P 1'
#
loop_
_entity.id
_entity.type
_entity.pdbx_description
1 polymer ?
#
loop_
_entity_poly.entity_id
_entity_poly.type
_entity_poly.pdbx_seq_one_letter_code
_entity_poly.pdbx_strand_id
1 'polypeptide(L)'
;MSTHAEERVAEEQVAEEEESPFTDTDFRDRLQELPPSAKLVAKVLEGEAPLSQGELASESLLPDRTVRYALNRLAEADLVESRYSFRDARKQVYFLSA
;
A
#
# COMPACT_ATOMS: atom_id res chain seq x y z
N MET A 1 18.99 -31.58 -33.92
CA MET A 1 19.35 -30.14 -33.87
C MET A 1 18.02 -29.41 -33.59
N SER A 2 17.51 -29.31 -32.34
CA SER A 2 17.94 -28.40 -31.25
C SER A 2 18.42 -27.06 -31.82
N THR A 3 17.87 -25.89 -31.46
CA THR A 3 17.41 -25.34 -30.17
C THR A 3 16.74 -23.98 -30.50
N HIS A 4 15.59 -23.54 -30.01
CA HIS A 4 15.28 -23.00 -28.67
C HIS A 4 13.74 -22.88 -28.57
N ALA A 5 13.14 -23.50 -27.55
CA ALA A 5 12.54 -22.82 -26.40
C ALA A 5 11.23 -22.12 -26.77
N GLU A 6 10.05 -22.70 -26.56
CA GLU A 6 9.50 -23.04 -25.24
C GLU A 6 9.67 -21.93 -24.21
N GLU A 7 9.08 -20.76 -24.51
CA GLU A 7 8.70 -19.74 -23.53
C GLU A 7 7.49 -18.98 -24.10
N ARG A 8 6.43 -19.66 -24.58
CA ARG A 8 5.36 -20.27 -23.79
C ARG A 8 4.88 -19.43 -22.59
N VAL A 9 4.07 -18.43 -22.92
CA VAL A 9 2.67 -18.33 -22.41
C VAL A 9 2.50 -18.00 -20.91
N ALA A 10 3.53 -17.55 -20.18
CA ALA A 10 3.44 -17.40 -18.72
C ALA A 10 3.33 -15.95 -18.18
N GLU A 11 3.02 -14.95 -19.01
CA GLU A 11 2.69 -13.59 -18.53
C GLU A 11 1.24 -13.19 -18.85
N GLU A 12 0.45 -14.15 -19.33
CA GLU A 12 -1.01 -14.06 -19.33
C GLU A 12 -1.49 -14.46 -17.93
N GLN A 13 -2.16 -13.53 -17.22
CA GLN A 13 -3.00 -13.76 -16.04
C GLN A 13 -2.32 -13.86 -14.65
N VAL A 14 -1.82 -12.73 -14.12
CA VAL A 14 -1.99 -12.42 -12.68
C VAL A 14 -2.25 -10.91 -12.53
N ALA A 15 -3.19 -10.39 -13.31
CA ALA A 15 -3.98 -9.24 -12.89
C ALA A 15 -5.20 -9.84 -12.18
N GLU A 16 -4.94 -10.52 -11.05
CA GLU A 16 -6.02 -10.79 -10.11
C GLU A 16 -6.47 -9.43 -9.61
N GLU A 17 -7.77 -9.16 -9.72
CA GLU A 17 -8.43 -8.12 -8.98
C GLU A 17 -8.09 -8.36 -7.50
N GLU A 18 -7.00 -7.76 -6.99
CA GLU A 18 -6.74 -7.79 -5.56
C GLU A 18 -7.94 -7.10 -4.92
N GLU A 19 -8.75 -7.87 -4.21
CA GLU A 19 -9.88 -7.37 -3.45
C GLU A 19 -9.37 -6.22 -2.57
N SER A 20 -9.73 -5.00 -2.95
CA SER A 20 -9.33 -3.80 -2.21
C SER A 20 -9.71 -4.00 -0.74
N PRO A 21 -8.81 -3.81 0.24
CA PRO A 21 -9.13 -3.99 1.66
C PRO A 21 -10.35 -3.18 2.13
N PHE A 22 -10.74 -2.16 1.35
CA PHE A 22 -11.96 -1.41 1.53
C PHE A 22 -13.27 -2.19 1.31
N THR A 23 -13.27 -3.38 0.70
CA THR A 23 -14.47 -4.23 0.62
C THR A 23 -14.77 -4.88 1.96
N ASP A 24 -13.74 -5.17 2.76
CA ASP A 24 -13.89 -5.71 4.09
C ASP A 24 -14.63 -4.74 5.02
N THR A 25 -15.52 -5.28 5.85
CA THR A 25 -16.36 -4.45 6.74
C THR A 25 -15.59 -4.06 7.98
N ASP A 26 -14.79 -4.96 8.56
CA ASP A 26 -14.01 -4.69 9.77
C ASP A 26 -12.91 -3.66 9.50
N PHE A 27 -12.29 -3.71 8.31
CA PHE A 27 -11.35 -2.69 7.83
C PHE A 27 -12.02 -1.32 7.77
N ARG A 28 -13.19 -1.21 7.15
CA ARG A 28 -13.94 0.05 7.01
C ARG A 28 -14.37 0.62 8.35
N ASP A 29 -14.86 -0.22 9.25
CA ASP A 29 -15.31 0.20 10.58
C ASP A 29 -14.14 0.76 11.40
N ARG A 30 -13.00 0.07 11.42
CA ARG A 30 -11.77 0.57 12.05
C ARG A 30 -11.30 1.88 11.42
N LEU A 31 -11.31 1.96 10.09
CA LEU A 31 -10.88 3.16 9.36
C LEU A 31 -11.80 4.36 9.64
N GLN A 32 -13.11 4.14 9.83
CA GLN A 32 -14.10 5.19 10.06
C GLN A 32 -13.80 5.99 11.33
N GLU A 33 -13.35 5.32 12.39
CA GLU A 33 -12.97 5.90 13.69
C GLU A 33 -11.66 6.71 13.65
N LEU A 34 -10.87 6.58 12.58
CA LEU A 34 -9.59 7.27 12.45
C LEU A 34 -9.73 8.74 12.00
N PRO A 35 -8.74 9.59 12.35
CA PRO A 35 -8.75 11.01 11.95
C PRO A 35 -8.71 11.17 10.41
N PRO A 36 -9.18 12.32 9.88
CA PRO A 36 -9.25 12.55 8.44
C PRO A 36 -7.93 12.37 7.69
N SER A 37 -6.80 12.75 8.31
CA SER A 37 -5.47 12.56 7.71
C SER A 37 -5.11 11.09 7.52
N ALA A 38 -5.48 10.21 8.45
CA ALA A 38 -5.26 8.77 8.34
C ALA A 38 -6.12 8.18 7.21
N LYS A 39 -7.40 8.57 7.15
CA LYS A 39 -8.30 8.14 6.07
C LYS A 39 -7.81 8.55 4.68
N LEU A 40 -7.30 9.78 4.54
CA LEU A 40 -6.71 10.24 3.29
C LEU A 40 -5.48 9.41 2.91
N VAL A 41 -4.58 9.15 3.86
CA VAL A 41 -3.38 8.32 3.59
C VAL A 41 -3.77 6.89 3.20
N ALA A 42 -4.77 6.29 3.84
CA ALA A 42 -5.28 4.98 3.44
C ALA A 42 -5.84 4.99 2.02
N LYS A 43 -6.57 6.04 1.63
CA LYS A 43 -7.07 6.20 0.26
C LYS A 43 -5.95 6.31 -0.76
N VAL A 44 -4.86 7.02 -0.43
CA VAL A 44 -3.67 7.11 -1.29
C VAL A 44 -2.97 5.75 -1.43
N LEU A 45 -2.98 4.94 -0.38
CA LEU A 45 -2.41 3.58 -0.38
C LEU A 45 -3.27 2.52 -1.10
N GLU A 46 -4.48 2.87 -1.55
CA GLU A 46 -5.33 1.96 -2.35
C GLU A 46 -4.75 1.69 -3.75
N GLY A 47 -3.73 2.44 -4.19
CA GLY A 47 -3.07 2.21 -5.46
C GLY A 47 -2.27 0.90 -5.52
N GLU A 48 -1.91 0.49 -6.74
CA GLU A 48 -1.27 -0.80 -7.04
C GLU A 48 0.16 -0.99 -6.49
N ALA A 49 0.73 0.00 -5.79
CA ALA A 49 2.13 -0.04 -5.37
C ALA A 49 2.35 0.46 -3.93
N PRO A 50 3.22 -0.20 -3.15
CA PRO A 50 3.66 0.31 -1.86
C PRO A 50 4.39 1.65 -1.99
N LEU A 51 4.05 2.60 -1.12
CA LEU A 51 4.59 3.96 -1.16
C LEU A 51 5.48 4.24 0.04
N SER A 52 6.59 4.93 -0.16
CA SER A 52 7.42 5.47 0.92
C SER A 52 6.74 6.66 1.60
N GLN A 53 7.20 7.02 2.80
CA GLN A 53 6.65 8.17 3.54
C GLN A 53 6.71 9.48 2.73
N GLY A 54 7.78 9.69 1.95
CA GLY A 54 7.93 10.91 1.12
C GLY A 54 7.05 10.91 -0.12
N GLU A 55 6.80 9.75 -0.73
CA GLU A 55 5.82 9.61 -1.81
C GLU A 55 4.42 9.87 -1.28
N LEU A 56 4.06 9.30 -0.12
CA LEU A 56 2.79 9.57 0.55
C LEU A 56 2.59 11.06 0.86
N ALA A 57 3.61 11.76 1.33
CA ALA A 57 3.53 13.21 1.55
C ALA A 57 3.27 13.99 0.27
N SER A 58 3.87 13.55 -0.84
CA SER A 58 3.72 14.19 -2.15
C SER A 58 2.32 13.94 -2.73
N GLU A 59 1.86 12.69 -2.72
CA GLU A 59 0.56 12.29 -3.27
C GLU A 59 -0.62 12.80 -2.44
N SER A 60 -0.50 12.77 -1.10
CA SER A 60 -1.58 13.23 -0.21
C SER A 60 -1.58 14.75 -0.01
N LEU A 61 -0.56 15.47 -0.50
CA LEU A 61 -0.33 16.89 -0.22
C LEU A 61 -0.30 17.22 1.28
N LEU A 62 0.14 16.28 2.11
CA LEU A 62 0.25 16.47 3.56
C LEU A 62 1.71 16.73 3.94
N PRO A 63 1.98 17.56 4.97
CA PRO A 63 3.32 17.67 5.53
C PRO A 63 3.82 16.31 6.07
N ASP A 64 5.14 16.07 6.00
CA ASP A 64 5.76 14.81 6.45
C ASP A 64 5.35 14.37 7.86
N ARG A 65 5.21 15.34 8.78
CA ARG A 65 4.78 15.08 10.16
C ARG A 65 3.36 14.55 10.23
N THR A 66 2.47 15.04 9.37
CA THR A 66 1.08 14.59 9.31
C THR A 66 0.99 13.21 8.68
N VAL A 67 1.79 12.91 7.66
CA VAL A 67 1.89 11.55 7.09
C VAL A 67 2.41 10.57 8.14
N ARG A 68 3.46 10.93 8.88
CA ARG A 68 3.97 10.07 9.98
C ARG A 68 2.89 9.80 11.01
N TYR A 69 2.17 10.83 11.41
CA TYR A 69 1.06 10.70 12.35
C TYR A 69 -0.04 9.78 11.80
N ALA A 70 -0.43 9.97 10.54
CA ALA A 70 -1.43 9.14 9.87
C ALA A 70 -1.01 7.66 9.78
N LEU A 71 0.23 7.38 9.36
CA LEU A 71 0.78 6.03 9.29
C LEU A 71 0.83 5.36 10.67
N ASN A 72 1.22 6.09 11.72
CA ASN A 72 1.18 5.56 13.08
C ASN A 72 -0.24 5.18 13.49
N ARG A 73 -1.24 6.02 13.17
CA ARG A 73 -2.65 5.74 13.50
C ARG A 73 -3.24 4.57 12.72
N LEU A 74 -2.84 4.41 11.46
CA LEU A 74 -3.25 3.26 10.66
C LEU A 74 -2.59 1.97 11.16
N ALA A 75 -1.31 2.02 11.54
CA ALA A 75 -0.59 0.86 12.07
C ALA A 75 -1.13 0.44 13.45
N GLU A 76 -1.45 1.39 14.32
CA GLU A 76 -2.12 1.13 15.61
C GLU A 76 -3.50 0.47 15.46
N ALA A 77 -4.15 0.62 14.29
CA ALA A 77 -5.42 0.00 13.96
C ALA A 77 -5.29 -1.27 13.09
N ASP A 78 -4.06 -1.73 12.86
CA ASP A 78 -3.74 -2.87 11.98
C ASP A 78 -4.32 -2.73 10.56
N LEU A 79 -4.31 -1.50 10.01
CA LEU A 79 -4.83 -1.17 8.67
C LEU A 79 -3.72 -0.94 7.63
N VAL A 80 -2.46 -0.88 8.07
CA VAL A 80 -1.29 -0.78 7.19
C VAL A 80 -0.15 -1.63 7.71
N GLU A 81 0.63 -2.13 6.77
CA GLU A 81 1.90 -2.80 7.02
C GLU A 81 3.05 -2.01 6.40
N SER A 82 4.27 -2.32 6.84
CA SER A 82 5.48 -1.75 6.27
C SER A 82 6.56 -2.80 6.04
N ARG A 83 7.40 -2.54 5.03
CA ARG A 83 8.61 -3.34 4.77
C ARG A 83 9.73 -2.45 4.27
N TYR A 84 10.97 -2.94 4.35
CA TYR A 84 12.09 -2.25 3.71
C TYR A 84 11.93 -2.25 2.20
N SER A 85 12.24 -1.12 1.57
CA SER A 85 12.19 -0.97 0.12
C SER A 85 13.25 -1.84 -0.55
N PHE A 86 12.88 -2.52 -1.63
CA PHE A 86 13.83 -3.23 -2.48
C PHE A 86 14.77 -2.30 -3.24
N ARG A 87 14.39 -1.02 -3.45
CA ARG A 87 15.21 -0.02 -4.16
C ARG A 87 16.25 0.65 -3.25
N ASP A 88 15.89 0.89 -1.99
CA ASP A 88 16.78 1.44 -0.96
C ASP A 88 16.40 0.86 0.40
N ALA A 89 17.19 -0.10 0.90
CA ALA A 89 16.91 -0.81 2.15
C ALA A 89 16.88 0.10 3.40
N ARG A 90 17.32 1.36 3.31
CA ARG A 90 17.22 2.34 4.40
C ARG A 90 15.83 2.96 4.49
N LYS A 91 15.03 2.84 3.43
CA LYS A 91 13.66 3.37 3.35
C LYS A 91 12.66 2.26 3.63
N GLN A 92 11.58 2.64 4.29
CA GLN A 92 10.39 1.80 4.39
C GLN A 92 9.36 2.22 3.34
N VAL A 93 8.61 1.24 2.86
CA VAL A 93 7.39 1.43 2.06
C VAL A 93 6.21 0.86 2.84
N TYR A 94 5.04 1.46 2.64
CA TYR A 94 3.80 1.15 3.31
C TYR A 94 2.77 0.66 2.31
N PHE A 95 1.89 -0.23 2.74
CA PHE A 95 0.79 -0.80 1.96
C PHE A 95 -0.36 -1.15 2.92
N LEU A 96 -1.57 -1.26 2.39
CA LEU A 96 -2.73 -1.66 3.20
C LEU A 96 -2.59 -3.11 3.64
N SER A 97 -3.00 -3.42 4.87
CA SER A 97 -3.19 -4.81 5.29
C SER A 97 -4.48 -5.35 4.64
N ALA A 98 -4.38 -6.54 4.03
CA ALA A 98 -5.51 -7.27 3.47
C ALA A 98 -6.26 -8.05 4.56
#